data_AF-A0A978T304-F1
#
_entry.id   AF-A0A978T304-F1
#
_cell.length_a   1.000
_cell.length_b   1.000
_cell.length_c   1.000
_cell.angle_alpha   90.00
_cell.angle_beta   90.00
_cell.angle_gamma   90.00
#
_symmetry.space_group_name_H-M   'P 1'
#
loop_
_entity.id
_entity.type
_entity.pdbx_description
1 polymer ?
#
loop_
_entity_poly.entity_id
_entity_poly.type
_entity_poly.pdbx_seq_one_letter_code
_entity_poly.pdbx_strand_id
1 'polypeptide(L)' 'MSVITLTLLHPLKSVAVQKWQFDPNTVIRVGRASDNDVILY' A
#
# COMPACT_ATOMS: atom_id res chain seq x y z
N MET A 1 6.45 -5.82 18.11
CA MET A 1 6.90 -4.88 17.06
C MET A 1 5.67 -4.36 16.33
N SER A 2 5.55 -3.04 16.16
CA SER A 2 4.43 -2.44 15.41
C SER A 2 4.78 -2.40 13.93
N VAL A 3 3.83 -2.63 13.03
CA VAL A 3 4.02 -2.58 11.57
C VAL A 3 2.90 -1.77 10.92
N ILE A 4 3.21 -1.05 9.84
CA ILE A 4 2.20 -0.38 9.02
C ILE A 4 1.78 -1.37 7.92
N THR A 5 0.50 -1.69 7.85
CA THR A 5 -0.05 -2.54 6.79
C THR A 5 -0.94 -1.71 5.88
N LEU A 6 -0.60 -1.63 4.59
CA LEU A 6 -1.47 -1.06 3.56
C LEU A 6 -2.15 -2.21 2.81
N THR A 7 -3.47 -2.13 2.66
CA THR A 7 -4.25 -3.10 1.87
C THR A 7 -4.97 -2.34 0.77
N LEU A 8 -4.68 -2.68 -0.48
CA LEU A 8 -5.46 -2.20 -1.63
C LEU A 8 -6.72 -3.05 -1.76
N LEU A 9 -7.89 -2.41 -1.80
CA LEU A 9 -9.17 -3.07 -1.99
C LEU A 9 -9.66 -2.89 -3.42
N HIS A 10 -10.41 -3.86 -3.92
CA HIS A 10 -11.10 -3.71 -5.19
C HIS A 10 -12.17 -2.59 -5.06
N PRO A 11 -12.31 -1.67 -6.03
CA PRO A 11 -13.15 -0.48 -5.85
C PRO A 11 -14.65 -0.80 -5.68
N LEU A 12 -15.11 -1.91 -6.25
CA LEU A 12 -16.52 -2.34 -6.20
C LEU A 12 -16.78 -3.51 -5.24
N LYS A 13 -15.73 -4.08 -4.65
CA LYS A 13 -15.84 -5.28 -3.81
C LYS A 13 -14.87 -5.09 -2.65
N SER A 14 -15.30 -5.18 -1.40
CA SER A 14 -14.41 -5.04 -0.22
C SER A 14 -13.46 -6.24 -0.04
N VAL A 15 -12.83 -6.68 -1.12
CA VAL A 15 -11.85 -7.77 -1.18
C VAL A 15 -10.46 -7.17 -1.36
N ALA A 16 -9.49 -7.75 -0.66
CA ALA A 16 -8.09 -7.36 -0.78
C ALA A 16 -7.54 -7.79 -2.14
N VAL A 17 -6.96 -6.84 -2.87
CA VAL A 17 -6.25 -7.06 -4.14
C VAL A 17 -4.76 -7.22 -3.86
N GLN A 18 -4.21 -6.40 -2.97
CA GLN A 18 -2.78 -6.42 -2.64
C GLN A 18 -2.53 -5.94 -1.21
N LYS A 19 -1.39 -6.36 -0.64
CA LYS A 19 -0.93 -5.96 0.69
C LYS A 19 0.55 -5.61 0.67
N TRP A 20 0.90 -4.59 1.45
CA TRP A 20 2.28 -4.18 1.72
C TRP A 20 2.48 -4.01 3.22
N GLN A 21 3.69 -4.29 3.69
CA GLN A 21 4.09 -4.08 5.07
C GLN A 21 5.32 -3.18 5.10
N PHE A 22 5.32 -2.24 6.04
CA PHE A 22 6.40 -1.29 6.24
C PHE A 22 6.73 -1.19 7.73
N ASP A 23 7.98 -0.83 7.99
CA ASP A 23 8.44 -0.50 9.33
C ASP A 23 7.74 0.76 9.86
N PRO A 24 7.52 0.84 11.18
CA PRO A 24 6.94 2.03 11.80
C PRO A 24 7.88 3.23 11.59
N ASN A 25 7.29 4.41 11.36
CA ASN A 25 7.97 5.67 11.05
C ASN A 25 8.61 5.76 9.64
N THR A 26 8.22 4.89 8.70
CA THR A 26 8.61 5.01 7.28
C THR A 26 7.77 6.06 6.56
N VAL A 27 8.39 6.86 5.68
CA VAL A 27 7.68 7.67 4.69
C VAL A 27 7.30 6.78 3.50
N ILE A 28 6.00 6.60 3.25
CA ILE A 28 5.49 5.72 2.19
C ILE A 28 4.85 6.59 1.09
N ARG A 29 5.40 6.56 -0.12
CA ARG A 29 4.87 7.29 -1.29
C ARG A 29 3.91 6.40 -2.06
N VAL A 30 2.66 6.82 -2.19
CA VAL A 30 1.63 6.13 -2.97
C VAL A 30 1.29 6.94 -4.22
N GLY A 31 1.27 6.32 -5.39
CA GLY A 31 1.03 7.03 -6.65
C GLY A 31 1.11 6.14 -7.89
N ARG A 32 1.18 6.77 -9.07
CA ARG A 32 1.31 6.06 -10.36
C ARG A 32 2.72 6.17 -10.96
N ALA A 33 3.59 6.96 -10.35
CA ALA A 33 4.97 7.07 -10.81
C ALA A 33 5.72 5.79 -10.42
N SER A 34 6.66 5.37 -11.26
CA SER A 34 7.41 4.12 -11.06
C SER A 34 8.37 4.14 -9.87
N ASP A 35 8.60 5.32 -9.28
CA ASP A 35 9.44 5.55 -8.11
C ASP A 35 8.63 5.70 -6.81
N ASN A 36 7.32 5.46 -6.85
CA ASN A 36 6.49 5.29 -5.67
C ASN A 36 6.74 3.92 -5.00
N ASP A 37 6.68 3.88 -3.67
CA ASP A 37 6.77 2.63 -2.89
C ASP A 37 5.53 1.73 -3.11
N VAL A 38 4.38 2.37 -3.33
CA VAL A 38 3.12 1.70 -3.72
C VAL A 38 2.64 2.30 -5.04
N ILE A 39 2.73 1.49 -6.10
CA ILE A 39 2.34 1.87 -7.46
C ILE A 39 0.92 1.37 -7.73
N LEU A 40 0.02 2.27 -8.13
CA LEU A 40 -1.35 1.98 -8.54
C LEU A 40 -1.46 2.06 -10.07
N TYR A 41 -1.97 0.99 -10.70
CA TYR A 41 -2.15 0.91 -12.15
C TYR A 41 -3.57 1.31 -12.57
#